data_AF-A0A9D9XAE9-F1
#
_entry.id   AF-A0A9D9XAE9-F1
#
_cell.length_a   1.000
_cell.length_b   1.000
_cell.length_c   1.000
_cell.angle_alpha   90.00
_cell.angle_beta   90.00
_cell.angle_gamma   90.00
#
_symmetry.space_group_name_H-M   'P 1'
#
loop_
_entity.id
_entity.type
_entity.pdbx_description
1 polymer ?
#
loop_
_entity_poly.entity_id
_entity_poly.type
_entity_poly.pdbx_seq_one_letter_code
_entity_poly.pdbx_strand_id
1 'polypeptide(L)'
;MNNLQALCRPTSMGQLRRAAGRLHPLGLLLGTFALALASLATITYAGEVDPEPAARPGATRSSREQVRADRVEAQRKGEAVTGETGQTAREANPKRYPAVAKPEGKTRQQVKADTAAAIRTGDMTDAESGKKLNELHPKRYEKARQAEGTPASASR
;
A
#
# COMPACT_ATOMS: atom_id res chain seq x y z
N MET A 1 -28.84 37.85 -62.59
CA MET A 1 -30.08 37.82 -63.41
C MET A 1 -30.81 36.57 -62.99
N ASN A 2 -31.69 36.72 -62.00
CA ASN A 2 -33.14 36.82 -62.21
C ASN A 2 -33.74 35.44 -62.47
N ASN A 3 -34.83 34.97 -61.90
CA ASN A 3 -35.90 35.46 -61.02
C ASN A 3 -36.95 34.33 -61.24
N LEU A 4 -37.60 33.71 -60.26
CA LEU A 4 -38.90 34.11 -59.72
C LEU A 4 -39.46 32.85 -59.02
N GLN A 5 -39.91 33.01 -57.76
CA GLN A 5 -41.26 32.69 -57.27
C GLN A 5 -41.74 31.22 -57.35
N ALA A 6 -42.55 30.65 -56.46
CA ALA A 6 -43.48 31.13 -55.45
C ALA A 6 -43.68 29.93 -54.49
N LEU A 7 -43.99 30.06 -53.19
CA LEU A 7 -45.29 30.51 -52.73
C LEU A 7 -45.24 30.84 -51.21
N CYS A 8 -45.95 31.93 -50.89
CA CYS A 8 -46.43 32.46 -49.61
C CYS A 8 -46.69 31.43 -48.48
N ARG A 9 -46.29 31.65 -47.21
CA ARG A 9 -46.83 32.60 -46.16
C ARG A 9 -48.29 32.30 -45.75
N PRO A 10 -48.79 32.77 -44.56
CA PRO A 10 -48.25 32.84 -43.19
C PRO A 10 -49.37 32.41 -42.18
N THR A 11 -49.49 33.02 -40.97
CA THR A 11 -50.52 32.93 -39.89
C THR A 11 -50.32 31.84 -38.83
N SER A 12 -50.55 32.05 -37.53
CA SER A 12 -50.90 33.22 -36.71
C SER A 12 -50.68 32.81 -35.25
N MET A 13 -50.16 33.70 -34.42
CA MET A 13 -50.32 33.60 -32.97
C MET A 13 -51.80 33.75 -32.59
N GLY A 14 -52.26 33.02 -31.58
CA GLY A 14 -53.47 33.40 -30.84
C GLY A 14 -54.34 32.24 -30.39
N GLN A 15 -54.71 32.30 -29.11
CA GLN A 15 -55.77 31.56 -28.41
C GLN A 15 -55.33 30.23 -27.80
N LEU A 16 -54.87 30.19 -26.55
CA LEU A 16 -55.63 30.31 -25.30
C LEU A 16 -56.75 29.27 -25.13
N ARG A 17 -56.60 28.53 -24.02
CA ARG A 17 -57.65 27.99 -23.13
C ARG A 17 -58.33 26.67 -23.51
N ARG A 18 -57.83 25.61 -22.86
CA ARG A 18 -58.64 24.72 -22.00
C ARG A 18 -57.75 24.28 -20.84
N ALA A 19 -57.74 24.96 -19.71
CA ALA A 19 -58.70 24.86 -18.61
C ALA A 19 -58.85 23.43 -18.05
N ALA A 20 -58.28 23.28 -16.85
CA ALA A 20 -58.71 22.44 -15.74
C ALA A 20 -58.50 20.91 -15.81
N GLY A 21 -57.59 20.45 -14.93
CA GLY A 21 -57.44 19.05 -14.55
C GLY A 21 -56.60 18.89 -13.27
N ARG A 22 -57.19 19.31 -12.15
CA ARG A 22 -56.92 18.97 -10.73
C ARG A 22 -55.64 18.21 -10.32
N LEU A 23 -55.01 18.78 -9.28
CA LEU A 23 -53.99 18.25 -8.39
C LEU A 23 -54.03 16.73 -8.17
N HIS A 24 -52.88 16.07 -8.28
CA HIS A 24 -52.51 14.92 -7.45
C HIS A 24 -51.01 15.01 -7.08
N PRO A 25 -50.65 15.31 -5.82
CA PRO A 25 -49.28 15.30 -5.33
C PRO A 25 -48.90 13.88 -4.88
N LEU A 26 -48.89 12.92 -5.81
CA LEU A 26 -48.59 11.51 -5.52
C LEU A 26 -47.77 10.84 -6.63
N GLY A 27 -47.03 11.64 -7.41
CA GLY A 27 -46.15 11.18 -8.49
C GLY A 27 -44.65 11.22 -8.17
N LEU A 28 -44.27 11.45 -6.90
CA LEU A 28 -42.87 11.64 -6.50
C LEU A 28 -42.32 10.52 -5.60
N LEU A 29 -42.85 9.30 -5.70
CA LEU A 29 -42.32 8.16 -4.93
C LEU A 29 -42.17 6.85 -5.72
N LEU A 30 -42.44 6.85 -7.02
CA LEU A 30 -42.27 5.67 -7.91
C LEU A 30 -41.30 5.94 -9.08
N GLY A 31 -40.42 6.93 -8.97
CA GLY A 31 -39.42 7.26 -10.00
C GLY A 31 -38.02 6.67 -9.76
N THR A 32 -37.73 6.18 -8.56
CA THR A 32 -36.38 5.74 -8.18
C THR A 32 -36.15 4.23 -8.27
N PHE A 33 -37.18 3.42 -8.55
CA PHE A 33 -37.07 1.96 -8.60
C PHE A 33 -37.01 1.39 -10.04
N ALA A 34 -36.87 2.23 -11.06
CA ALA A 34 -36.70 1.80 -12.46
C ALA A 34 -35.22 1.67 -12.89
N LEU A 35 -34.27 1.88 -11.98
CA LEU A 35 -32.83 1.83 -12.28
C LEU A 35 -32.09 0.77 -11.44
N ALA A 36 -32.71 -0.39 -11.22
CA ALA A 36 -32.09 -1.46 -10.43
C ALA A 36 -32.31 -2.90 -10.96
N LEU A 37 -32.89 -3.09 -12.15
CA LEU A 37 -33.14 -4.44 -12.71
C LEU A 37 -32.68 -4.59 -14.17
N ALA A 38 -31.58 -3.94 -14.57
CA ALA A 38 -31.08 -4.00 -15.95
C ALA A 38 -29.72 -4.70 -16.13
N SER A 39 -29.28 -5.51 -15.17
CA SER A 39 -27.98 -6.19 -15.31
C SER A 39 -27.94 -7.54 -14.60
N LEU A 40 -28.91 -8.40 -14.90
CA LEU A 40 -28.72 -9.84 -14.74
C LEU A 40 -28.39 -10.43 -16.11
N ALA A 41 -27.14 -10.23 -16.54
CA ALA A 41 -26.62 -10.88 -17.73
C ALA A 41 -26.36 -12.36 -17.41
N THR A 42 -27.02 -13.22 -18.17
CA THR A 42 -26.89 -14.68 -18.18
C THR A 42 -25.45 -15.11 -18.37
N ILE A 43 -24.91 -15.95 -17.48
CA ILE A 43 -23.63 -16.63 -17.68
C ILE A 43 -23.89 -17.81 -18.62
N THR A 44 -23.73 -17.58 -19.92
CA THR A 44 -23.56 -18.66 -20.90
C THR A 44 -22.10 -19.08 -20.86
N TYR A 45 -21.84 -20.28 -20.32
CA TYR A 45 -20.53 -20.92 -20.41
C TYR A 45 -20.33 -21.46 -21.82
N ALA A 46 -19.63 -20.69 -22.65
CA ALA A 46 -19.00 -21.14 -23.88
C ALA A 46 -17.62 -20.49 -23.90
N GLY A 47 -16.58 -21.32 -24.01
CA GLY A 47 -15.20 -20.86 -23.85
C GLY A 47 -14.83 -19.78 -24.85
N GLU A 48 -14.40 -18.62 -24.36
CA GLU A 48 -13.68 -17.63 -25.14
C GLU A 48 -12.83 -16.77 -24.21
N VAL A 49 -11.64 -16.44 -24.68
CA VAL A 49 -10.53 -15.80 -23.96
C VAL A 49 -10.99 -14.45 -23.37
N ASP A 50 -10.93 -14.30 -22.05
CA ASP A 50 -11.18 -13.01 -21.40
C ASP A 50 -10.15 -11.94 -21.85
N PRO A 51 -10.58 -10.74 -22.27
CA PRO A 51 -9.70 -9.59 -22.38
C PRO A 51 -9.31 -9.07 -20.98
N GLU A 52 -7.99 -8.98 -20.80
CA GLU A 52 -7.21 -8.30 -19.76
C GLU A 52 -7.96 -7.46 -18.69
N PRO A 53 -7.76 -7.71 -17.37
CA PRO A 53 -8.13 -6.74 -16.35
C PRO A 53 -7.21 -5.52 -16.50
N ALA A 54 -7.82 -4.35 -16.72
CA ALA A 54 -7.17 -3.05 -16.83
C ALA A 54 -5.96 -2.95 -15.88
N ALA A 55 -4.76 -2.94 -16.45
CA ALA A 55 -3.53 -2.80 -15.72
C ALA A 55 -3.60 -1.52 -14.87
N ARG A 56 -3.22 -1.62 -13.58
CA ARG A 56 -2.97 -0.43 -12.77
C ARG A 56 -1.97 0.46 -13.54
N PRO A 57 -2.27 1.75 -13.77
CA PRO A 57 -1.34 2.64 -14.47
C PRO A 57 -0.02 2.67 -13.69
N GLY A 58 1.04 2.13 -14.28
CA GLY A 58 2.38 2.02 -13.68
C GLY A 58 2.89 0.60 -13.41
N ALA A 59 2.07 -0.44 -13.56
CA ALA A 59 2.55 -1.83 -13.43
C ALA A 59 3.16 -2.29 -14.76
N THR A 60 4.46 -2.05 -14.96
CA THR A 60 5.23 -2.74 -16.00
C THR A 60 5.23 -4.24 -15.70
N ARG A 61 4.47 -5.03 -16.46
CA ARG A 61 4.52 -6.50 -16.35
C ARG A 61 5.87 -6.97 -16.87
N SER A 62 6.67 -7.62 -16.02
CA SER A 62 7.90 -8.28 -16.48
C SER A 62 7.58 -9.36 -17.52
N SER A 63 8.42 -9.47 -18.55
CA SER A 63 8.31 -10.58 -19.52
C SER A 63 8.59 -11.92 -18.84
N ARG A 64 7.97 -13.01 -19.32
CA ARG A 64 8.29 -14.37 -18.84
C ARG A 64 9.77 -14.70 -19.02
N GLU A 65 10.41 -14.17 -20.05
CA GLU A 65 11.86 -14.33 -20.27
C GLU A 65 12.67 -13.62 -19.20
N GLN A 66 12.27 -12.39 -18.85
CA GLN A 66 12.90 -11.62 -17.77
C GLN A 66 12.77 -12.34 -16.43
N VAL A 67 11.57 -12.84 -16.11
CA VAL A 67 11.35 -13.63 -14.87
C VAL A 67 12.23 -14.89 -14.83
N ARG A 68 12.47 -15.55 -15.97
CA ARG A 68 13.38 -16.70 -16.04
C ARG A 68 14.83 -16.28 -15.81
N ALA A 69 15.25 -15.16 -16.42
CA ALA A 69 16.59 -14.61 -16.22
C ALA A 69 16.81 -14.24 -14.74
N ASP A 70 15.88 -13.50 -14.14
CA ASP A 70 15.93 -13.10 -12.73
C ASP A 70 16.01 -14.31 -11.80
N ARG A 71 15.26 -15.38 -12.10
CA ARG A 71 15.29 -16.63 -11.33
C ARG A 71 16.66 -17.32 -11.41
N VAL A 72 17.26 -17.39 -12.59
CA VAL A 72 18.60 -17.97 -12.77
C VAL A 72 19.65 -17.14 -12.04
N GLU A 73 19.54 -15.81 -12.09
CA GLU A 73 20.41 -14.92 -11.32
C GLU A 73 20.29 -15.13 -9.81
N ALA A 74 19.07 -15.20 -9.29
CA ALA A 74 18.81 -15.44 -7.87
C ALA A 74 19.38 -16.80 -7.44
N GLN A 75 19.27 -17.84 -8.27
CA GLN A 75 19.90 -19.14 -8.00
C GLN A 75 21.43 -19.04 -7.98
N ARG A 76 22.04 -18.30 -8.92
CA ARG A 76 23.50 -18.11 -8.98
C ARG A 76 24.04 -17.34 -7.79
N LYS A 77 23.32 -16.32 -7.31
CA LYS A 77 23.67 -15.52 -6.13
C LYS A 77 23.33 -16.23 -4.82
N GLY A 78 22.51 -17.28 -4.89
CA GLY A 78 22.03 -18.06 -3.75
C GLY A 78 20.94 -17.35 -2.95
N GLU A 79 20.20 -16.45 -3.59
CA GLU A 79 19.11 -15.65 -2.99
C GLU A 79 17.78 -16.40 -2.95
N ALA A 80 17.69 -17.54 -3.66
CA ALA A 80 16.51 -18.40 -3.59
C ALA A 80 16.34 -18.97 -2.18
N VAL A 81 15.15 -18.79 -1.59
CA VAL A 81 14.77 -19.37 -0.30
C VAL A 81 14.66 -20.89 -0.43
N THR A 82 15.18 -21.61 0.57
CA THR A 82 15.21 -23.07 0.61
C THR A 82 14.60 -23.59 1.91
N GLY A 83 13.88 -24.71 1.82
CA GLY A 83 13.30 -25.38 2.99
C GLY A 83 12.22 -24.57 3.70
N GLU A 84 11.91 -24.98 4.93
CA GLU A 84 10.83 -24.41 5.75
C GLU A 84 11.32 -23.27 6.66
N THR A 85 12.64 -23.12 6.83
CA THR A 85 13.25 -22.13 7.74
C THR A 85 13.29 -20.71 7.15
N GLY A 86 12.89 -20.54 5.89
CA GLY A 86 12.92 -19.25 5.19
C GLY A 86 14.34 -18.77 4.84
N GLN A 87 15.37 -19.61 5.02
CA GLN A 87 16.76 -19.25 4.73
C GLN A 87 17.05 -19.28 3.24
N THR A 88 17.88 -18.35 2.77
CA THR A 88 18.39 -18.38 1.40
C THR A 88 19.41 -19.50 1.22
N ALA A 89 19.55 -20.03 -0.01
CA ALA A 89 20.53 -21.08 -0.31
C ALA A 89 21.96 -20.68 0.09
N ARG A 90 22.27 -19.38 0.00
CA ARG A 90 23.51 -18.75 0.43
C ARG A 90 23.70 -18.77 1.95
N GLU A 91 22.65 -18.54 2.72
CA GLU A 91 22.70 -18.62 4.18
C GLU A 91 22.90 -20.06 4.66
N ALA A 92 22.19 -21.00 4.03
CA ALA A 92 22.26 -22.42 4.37
C ALA A 92 23.63 -23.03 3.99
N ASN A 93 24.22 -22.62 2.87
CA ASN A 93 25.55 -23.08 2.47
C ASN A 93 26.43 -21.95 1.88
N PRO A 94 27.03 -21.11 2.74
CA PRO A 94 27.77 -19.93 2.30
C PRO A 94 29.05 -20.28 1.54
N LYS A 95 29.59 -21.50 1.68
CA LYS A 95 30.80 -21.94 0.97
C LYS A 95 30.57 -22.16 -0.54
N ARG A 96 29.31 -22.32 -0.96
CA ARG A 96 28.95 -22.56 -2.38
C ARG A 96 28.71 -21.28 -3.19
N TYR A 97 28.72 -20.12 -2.55
CA TYR A 97 28.38 -18.85 -3.18
C TYR A 97 29.48 -17.80 -2.99
N PRO A 98 29.64 -16.86 -3.94
CA PRO A 98 30.65 -15.81 -3.82
C PRO A 98 30.43 -14.98 -2.56
N ALA A 99 31.49 -14.68 -1.80
CA ALA A 99 31.40 -13.82 -0.62
C ALA A 99 30.87 -12.42 -1.00
N VAL A 100 29.97 -11.89 -0.19
CA VAL A 100 29.43 -10.52 -0.30
C VAL A 100 29.96 -9.80 0.92
N ALA A 101 30.37 -8.54 0.71
CA ALA A 101 30.79 -7.68 1.80
C ALA A 101 29.67 -7.62 2.84
N LYS A 102 29.94 -8.17 4.02
CA LYS A 102 29.05 -7.96 5.16
C LYS A 102 29.30 -6.54 5.67
N PRO A 103 28.25 -5.82 6.08
CA PRO A 103 28.47 -4.57 6.79
C PRO A 103 29.39 -4.84 7.98
N GLU A 104 30.30 -3.90 8.27
CA GLU A 104 31.19 -4.01 9.41
C GLU A 104 30.35 -4.18 10.68
N GLY A 105 30.48 -5.35 11.31
CA GLY A 105 29.82 -5.63 12.58
C GLY A 105 30.54 -4.91 13.72
N LYS A 106 29.82 -4.64 14.82
CA LYS A 106 30.44 -4.14 16.04
C LYS A 106 31.55 -5.08 16.48
N THR A 107 32.70 -4.52 16.84
CA THR A 107 33.80 -5.33 17.39
C THR A 107 33.39 -5.92 18.74
N ARG A 108 34.01 -7.03 19.14
CA ARG A 108 33.73 -7.64 20.46
C ARG A 108 33.98 -6.66 21.61
N GLN A 109 34.95 -5.75 21.45
CA GLN A 109 35.23 -4.70 22.42
C GLN A 109 34.10 -3.66 22.48
N GLN A 110 33.60 -3.22 21.33
CA GLN A 110 32.44 -2.31 21.27
C GLN A 110 31.21 -2.95 21.89
N VAL A 111 30.91 -4.21 21.57
CA VAL A 111 29.75 -4.93 22.17
C VAL A 111 29.88 -5.01 23.69
N LYS A 112 31.09 -5.29 24.22
CA LYS A 112 31.33 -5.30 25.67
C LYS A 112 31.11 -3.92 26.29
N ALA A 113 31.59 -2.86 25.64
CA ALA A 113 31.38 -1.49 26.09
C ALA A 113 29.88 -1.11 26.10
N ASP A 114 29.16 -1.42 25.02
CA ASP A 114 27.72 -1.15 24.89
C ASP A 114 26.92 -1.92 25.95
N THR A 115 27.27 -3.19 26.20
CA THR A 115 26.59 -4.01 27.21
C THR A 115 26.86 -3.48 28.62
N ALA A 116 28.11 -3.09 28.92
CA ALA A 116 28.45 -2.47 30.20
C ALA A 116 27.73 -1.13 30.39
N ALA A 117 27.59 -0.34 29.31
CA ALA A 117 26.83 0.90 29.33
C ALA A 117 25.35 0.63 29.63
N ALA A 118 24.70 -0.31 28.93
CA ALA A 118 23.30 -0.67 29.15
C ALA A 118 23.05 -1.18 30.59
N ILE A 119 23.97 -1.96 31.15
CA ILE A 119 23.90 -2.40 32.56
C ILE A 119 23.98 -1.19 33.50
N ARG A 120 24.90 -0.25 33.25
CA ARG A 120 25.10 0.94 34.09
C ARG A 120 23.91 1.89 34.03
N THR A 121 23.29 2.04 32.87
CA THR A 121 22.18 2.98 32.64
C THR A 121 20.82 2.36 32.92
N GLY A 122 20.77 1.04 33.07
CA GLY A 122 19.54 0.28 33.28
C GLY A 122 18.70 0.15 32.00
N ASP A 123 19.33 0.26 30.83
CA ASP A 123 18.72 0.05 29.52
C ASP A 123 18.58 -1.44 29.14
N MET A 124 18.54 -2.30 30.17
CA MET A 124 18.19 -3.71 30.00
C MET A 124 16.70 -3.89 30.22
N THR A 125 16.08 -4.70 29.37
CA THR A 125 14.66 -5.01 29.46
C THR A 125 14.44 -6.16 30.45
N ASP A 126 13.48 -5.99 31.35
CA ASP A 126 12.99 -7.04 32.22
C ASP A 126 12.12 -8.04 31.44
N ALA A 127 12.33 -9.33 31.69
CA ALA A 127 11.72 -10.40 30.90
C ALA A 127 10.21 -10.56 31.16
N GLU A 128 9.74 -10.20 32.35
CA GLU A 128 8.34 -10.38 32.74
C GLU A 128 7.49 -9.17 32.36
N SER A 129 7.97 -7.96 32.63
CA SER A 129 7.23 -6.73 32.38
C SER A 129 7.49 -6.11 31.01
N GLY A 130 8.58 -6.48 30.33
CA GLY A 130 9.00 -5.87 29.07
C GLY A 130 9.47 -4.40 29.20
N LYS A 131 9.59 -3.89 30.42
CA LYS A 131 10.04 -2.52 30.72
C LYS A 131 11.53 -2.47 30.98
N LYS A 132 12.13 -1.28 30.85
CA LYS A 132 13.55 -1.09 31.16
C LYS A 132 13.77 -1.10 32.68
N LEU A 133 14.92 -1.60 33.13
CA LEU A 133 15.25 -1.64 34.56
C LEU A 133 15.32 -0.25 35.19
N ASN A 134 15.70 0.78 34.42
CA ASN A 134 15.70 2.17 34.89
C ASN A 134 14.29 2.76 35.05
N GLU A 135 13.28 2.24 34.36
CA GLU A 135 11.88 2.62 34.51
C GLU A 135 11.25 1.92 35.73
N LEU A 136 11.57 0.64 35.93
CA LEU A 136 11.07 -0.15 37.06
C LEU A 136 11.73 0.25 38.38
N HIS A 137 13.02 0.55 38.34
CA HIS A 137 13.83 0.86 39.51
C HIS A 137 14.60 2.17 39.35
N PRO A 138 13.90 3.31 39.22
CA PRO A 138 14.50 4.61 38.93
C PRO A 138 15.56 5.01 39.95
N LYS A 139 15.36 4.64 41.23
CA LYS A 139 16.29 4.91 42.33
C LYS A 139 17.66 4.24 42.15
N ARG A 140 17.73 3.09 41.48
CA ARG A 140 18.99 2.34 41.27
C ARG A 140 19.87 2.95 40.17
N TYR A 141 19.28 3.77 39.30
CA TYR A 141 19.93 4.33 38.11
C TYR A 141 19.97 5.86 38.11
N GLU A 142 19.73 6.52 39.26
CA GLU A 142 19.73 7.99 39.38
C GLU A 142 21.05 8.61 38.92
N LYS A 143 22.18 8.04 39.34
CA LYS A 143 23.52 8.50 38.95
C LYS A 143 23.73 8.42 37.43
N ALA A 144 23.20 7.38 36.79
CA ALA A 144 23.31 7.23 35.35
C ALA A 144 22.42 8.23 34.60
N ARG A 145 21.18 8.45 35.06
CA ARG A 145 20.28 9.47 34.50
C ARG A 145 20.82 10.89 34.65
N GLN A 146 21.48 11.20 35.75
CA GLN A 146 22.15 12.50 35.94
C GLN A 146 23.33 12.68 34.98
N ALA A 147 24.06 11.60 34.67
CA ALA A 147 25.16 11.63 33.71
C ALA A 147 24.68 11.77 32.25
N GLU A 148 23.50 11.24 31.90
CA GLU A 148 22.88 11.40 30.57
C GLU A 148 22.13 12.73 30.42
N GLY A 149 21.56 13.23 31.52
CA GLY A 149 20.80 14.48 31.59
C GLY A 149 21.63 15.73 31.86
N THR A 150 22.95 15.62 31.99
CA THR A 150 23.84 16.79 31.97
C THR A 150 24.22 17.06 30.52
N PRO A 151 23.53 17.98 29.80
CA PRO A 151 24.00 18.40 28.50
C PRO A 151 25.39 19.00 28.67
N ALA A 152 26.30 18.67 27.76
CA ALA A 152 27.60 19.31 27.60
C ALA A 152 27.48 20.79 27.15
N SER A 153 26.52 21.55 27.70
CA SER A 153 26.23 22.95 27.39
C SER A 153 26.51 23.90 28.55
N ALA A 154 27.08 23.44 29.67
CA ALA A 154 27.48 24.30 30.80
C ALA A 154 29.01 24.57 30.82
N SER A 155 29.61 24.76 29.63
CA SER A 155 31.01 25.17 29.48
C SER A 155 31.23 25.90 28.15
N ARG A 156 30.61 27.07 27.98
CA ARG A 156 31.20 28.22 27.27
C ARG A 156 30.36 29.48 27.41
#